data_AF-A0A6I2MPA8-F1
#
_entry.id   AF-A0A6I2MPA8-F1
#
_cell.length_a   1.000
_cell.length_b   1.000
_cell.length_c   1.000
_cell.angle_alpha   90.00
_cell.angle_beta   90.00
_cell.angle_gamma   90.00
#
_symmetry.space_group_name_H-M   'P 1'
#
loop_
_entity.id
_entity.type
_entity.pdbx_description
1 polymer ?
#
loop_
_entity_poly.entity_id
_entity_poly.type
_entity_poly.pdbx_seq_one_letter_code
_entity_poly.pdbx_strand_id
1 'polypeptide(L)'
;MKDESSYLIKKLVRQITICCSLIVLIATIALLFFFDVFSKEPAPLEETMLIPIASKYDISLLDDSKENTAIKYGYQLFVNSPKYIGPDNEEPDKAYSGNRLACNNCHLKAGTKPFSAPLIGIINRFPQYRGRENKIGTIQERINGCMERSMNGSTLPPNGKEMQAFVKYLTWLSRFTPEDGKIFGQGFVKIQIPERKVNLAQGKDVFDKNCVVCHGKNGQGVKMPDSFTYQYPPLWGNDSYNNGAGMTRVITAAQFIKANMPFGTTYDSPLLSDEEAYDVAGYINQQIRPIKQNREYDFPDLKRKPVSTPYPPYADSFSMEQHQMGPFQPIMAFYKEEYKMNKSK
;
A
#
# COMPACT_ATOMS: atom_id res chain seq x y z
N MET A 1 -6.31 -43.50 84.08
CA MET A 1 -6.76 -42.12 83.78
C MET A 1 -5.89 -41.34 82.78
N LYS A 2 -4.55 -41.53 82.68
CA LYS A 2 -3.73 -40.82 81.67
C LYS A 2 -3.86 -41.33 80.22
N ASP A 3 -4.35 -42.56 80.02
CA ASP A 3 -4.34 -43.23 78.71
C ASP A 3 -5.61 -42.93 77.87
N GLU A 4 -6.79 -42.91 78.49
CA GLU A 4 -8.04 -42.54 77.80
C GLU A 4 -8.06 -41.09 77.30
N SER A 5 -7.48 -40.17 78.07
CA SER A 5 -7.41 -38.75 77.68
C SER A 5 -6.52 -38.57 76.44
N SER A 6 -5.40 -39.28 76.35
CA SER A 6 -4.50 -39.27 75.19
C SER A 6 -5.17 -39.85 73.94
N TYR A 7 -5.92 -40.95 74.10
CA TYR A 7 -6.69 -41.55 73.01
C TYR A 7 -7.80 -40.62 72.48
N LEU A 8 -8.55 -39.99 73.39
CA LEU A 8 -9.61 -39.04 73.04
C LEU A 8 -9.05 -37.80 72.34
N ILE A 9 -7.92 -37.26 72.80
CA ILE A 9 -7.24 -36.12 72.15
C ILE A 9 -6.77 -36.48 70.75
N LYS A 10 -6.13 -37.65 70.56
CA LYS A 10 -5.70 -38.10 69.22
C LYS A 10 -6.89 -38.32 68.27
N LYS A 11 -8.00 -38.86 68.77
CA LYS A 11 -9.24 -39.04 68.00
C LYS A 11 -9.85 -37.70 67.60
N LEU A 12 -9.88 -36.74 68.53
CA LEU A 12 -10.40 -35.39 68.29
C LEU A 12 -9.52 -34.63 67.29
N VAL A 13 -8.20 -34.65 67.45
CA VAL A 13 -7.25 -34.04 66.50
C VAL A 13 -7.44 -34.64 65.11
N ARG A 14 -7.53 -35.98 64.99
CA ARG A 14 -7.78 -36.65 63.71
C ARG A 14 -9.09 -36.20 63.08
N GLN A 15 -10.17 -36.07 63.86
CA GLN A 15 -11.46 -35.59 63.37
C GLN A 15 -11.40 -34.13 62.92
N ILE A 16 -10.73 -33.25 63.68
CA ILE A 16 -10.53 -31.85 63.31
C ILE A 16 -9.70 -31.76 62.02
N THR A 17 -8.60 -32.52 61.90
CA THR A 17 -7.77 -32.54 60.68
C THR A 17 -8.56 -33.01 59.46
N ILE A 18 -9.42 -34.02 59.60
CA ILE A 18 -10.28 -34.50 58.52
C ILE A 18 -11.29 -33.40 58.13
N CYS A 19 -11.95 -32.77 59.10
CA CYS A 19 -12.90 -31.69 58.84
C CYS A 19 -12.24 -30.48 58.18
N CYS A 20 -11.09 -30.02 58.67
CA CYS A 20 -10.35 -28.91 58.06
C CYS A 20 -9.90 -29.24 56.63
N SER A 21 -9.40 -30.47 56.40
CA SER A 21 -9.02 -30.92 55.05
C SER A 21 -10.22 -30.92 54.10
N LEU A 22 -11.39 -31.36 54.57
CA LEU A 22 -12.61 -31.36 53.77
C LEU A 22 -13.08 -29.96 53.42
N ILE A 23 -13.01 -29.02 54.37
CA ILE A 23 -13.37 -27.62 54.15
C ILE A 23 -12.44 -26.98 53.11
N VAL A 24 -11.13 -27.23 53.20
CA VAL A 24 -10.16 -26.74 52.21
C VAL A 24 -10.44 -27.32 50.83
N LEU A 25 -10.76 -28.62 50.74
CA LEU A 25 -11.09 -29.26 49.47
C LEU A 25 -12.39 -28.70 48.86
N ILE A 26 -13.43 -28.48 49.68
CA ILE A 26 -14.68 -27.90 49.20
C ILE A 26 -14.47 -26.45 48.76
N ALA A 27 -13.68 -25.67 49.51
CA ALA A 27 -13.35 -24.30 49.16
C ALA A 27 -12.56 -24.21 47.85
N THR A 28 -11.58 -25.10 47.63
CA THR A 28 -10.85 -25.15 46.35
C THR A 28 -11.73 -25.58 45.19
N ILE A 29 -12.60 -26.58 45.37
CA ILE A 29 -13.56 -26.98 44.33
C ILE A 29 -14.53 -25.84 44.01
N ALA A 30 -15.08 -25.17 45.03
CA ALA A 30 -15.95 -24.01 44.85
C ALA A 30 -15.23 -22.86 44.13
N LEU A 31 -13.95 -22.62 44.43
CA LEU A 31 -13.13 -21.62 43.76
C LEU A 31 -12.90 -21.98 42.29
N LEU A 32 -12.63 -23.26 41.98
CA LEU A 32 -12.46 -23.74 40.61
C LEU A 32 -13.75 -23.63 39.78
N PHE A 33 -14.92 -23.81 40.40
CA PHE A 33 -16.21 -23.52 39.77
C PHE A 33 -16.46 -22.01 39.61
N PHE A 34 -16.09 -21.19 40.60
CA PHE A 34 -16.25 -19.73 40.51
C PHE A 34 -15.37 -19.09 39.43
N PHE A 35 -14.19 -19.67 39.18
CA PHE A 35 -13.29 -19.29 38.08
C PHE A 35 -13.54 -20.08 36.79
N ASP A 36 -14.63 -20.84 36.73
CA ASP A 36 -15.09 -21.51 35.51
C ASP A 36 -14.03 -22.43 34.86
N VAL A 37 -13.12 -22.98 35.68
CA VAL A 37 -11.98 -23.80 35.23
C VAL A 37 -12.43 -25.11 34.57
N PHE A 38 -13.63 -25.59 34.95
CA PHE A 38 -14.23 -26.80 34.39
C PHE A 38 -15.26 -26.51 33.29
N SER A 39 -15.40 -25.26 32.85
CA SER A 39 -16.25 -24.95 31.70
C SER A 39 -15.76 -25.69 30.47
N LYS A 40 -16.63 -26.56 29.97
CA LYS A 40 -16.44 -27.35 28.73
C LYS A 40 -16.69 -26.52 27.48
N GLU A 41 -17.26 -25.33 27.64
CA GLU A 41 -17.32 -24.37 26.56
C GLU A 41 -15.97 -23.69 26.48
N PRO A 42 -15.20 -23.88 25.39
CA PRO A 42 -14.05 -23.03 25.16
C PRO A 42 -14.58 -21.60 25.24
N ALA A 43 -13.92 -20.74 26.03
CA ALA A 43 -14.11 -19.30 25.91
C ALA A 43 -14.18 -19.00 24.41
N PRO A 44 -15.17 -18.21 23.94
CA PRO A 44 -15.19 -17.81 22.55
C PRO A 44 -13.78 -17.33 22.28
N LEU A 45 -13.07 -18.01 21.38
CA LEU A 45 -11.92 -17.41 20.76
C LEU A 45 -12.51 -16.09 20.29
N GLU A 46 -12.12 -14.98 20.92
CA GLU A 46 -11.96 -13.75 20.17
C GLU A 46 -11.11 -14.21 19.01
N GLU A 47 -11.79 -14.56 17.92
CA GLU A 47 -11.22 -14.76 16.62
C GLU A 47 -10.43 -13.49 16.48
N THR A 48 -9.12 -13.59 16.74
CA THR A 48 -8.23 -12.46 16.77
C THR A 48 -8.19 -12.10 15.32
N MET A 49 -9.19 -11.33 14.86
CA MET A 49 -9.34 -10.96 13.48
C MET A 49 -8.07 -10.19 13.22
N LEU A 50 -7.13 -10.86 12.57
CA LEU A 50 -5.87 -10.30 12.16
C LEU A 50 -6.27 -9.14 11.27
N ILE A 51 -6.30 -7.94 11.85
CA ILE A 51 -6.60 -6.74 11.09
C ILE A 51 -5.48 -6.71 10.05
N PRO A 52 -5.78 -6.89 8.75
CA PRO A 52 -4.74 -7.24 7.80
C PRO A 52 -3.63 -6.20 7.78
N ILE A 53 -3.99 -4.92 7.89
CA ILE A 53 -3.03 -3.80 7.95
C ILE A 53 -2.17 -3.78 9.22
N ALA A 54 -2.65 -4.34 10.34
CA ALA A 54 -1.92 -4.41 11.61
C ALA A 54 -1.06 -5.68 11.74
N SER A 55 -1.17 -6.60 10.78
CA SER A 55 -0.42 -7.85 10.77
C SER A 55 1.08 -7.62 10.58
N LYS A 56 1.91 -8.53 11.09
CA LYS A 56 3.37 -8.47 10.90
C LYS A 56 3.76 -9.00 9.52
N TYR A 57 4.33 -8.14 8.68
CA TYR A 57 4.85 -8.48 7.34
C TYR A 57 6.38 -8.47 7.31
N ASP A 58 6.98 -9.23 8.21
CA ASP A 58 8.44 -9.36 8.31
C ASP A 58 8.92 -10.55 7.49
N ILE A 59 9.57 -10.26 6.36
CA ILE A 59 10.07 -11.26 5.41
C ILE A 59 11.23 -12.09 5.99
N SER A 60 11.95 -11.55 6.99
CA SER A 60 13.11 -12.22 7.57
C SER A 60 12.75 -13.46 8.39
N LEU A 61 11.48 -13.57 8.79
CA LEU A 61 10.95 -14.69 9.57
C LEU A 61 10.62 -15.92 8.72
N LEU A 62 10.64 -15.79 7.39
CA LEU A 62 10.42 -16.93 6.50
C LEU A 62 11.66 -17.81 6.46
N ASP A 63 11.48 -19.14 6.42
CA ASP A 63 12.57 -20.09 6.21
C ASP A 63 13.09 -20.08 4.76
N ASP A 64 14.05 -20.95 4.45
CA ASP A 64 14.65 -21.09 3.12
C ASP A 64 14.05 -22.25 2.30
N SER A 65 12.80 -22.63 2.58
CA SER A 65 12.06 -23.53 1.69
C SER A 65 11.96 -22.95 0.29
N LYS A 66 11.75 -23.82 -0.71
CA LYS A 66 11.62 -23.41 -2.12
C LYS A 66 10.52 -22.36 -2.32
N GLU A 67 9.41 -22.50 -1.61
CA GLU A 67 8.30 -21.53 -1.66
C GLU A 67 8.70 -20.18 -1.04
N ASN A 68 9.26 -20.18 0.17
CA ASN A 68 9.65 -18.95 0.85
C ASN A 68 10.80 -18.23 0.14
N THR A 69 11.70 -18.96 -0.53
CA THR A 69 12.75 -18.37 -1.37
C THR A 69 12.16 -17.53 -2.52
N ALA A 70 11.08 -17.99 -3.16
CA ALA A 70 10.41 -17.22 -4.22
C ALA A 70 9.72 -15.95 -3.65
N ILE A 71 9.14 -16.03 -2.46
CA ILE A 71 8.53 -14.89 -1.76
C ILE A 71 9.62 -13.87 -1.38
N LYS A 72 10.74 -14.32 -0.80
CA LYS A 72 11.90 -13.48 -0.48
C LYS A 72 12.46 -12.81 -1.73
N TYR A 73 12.57 -13.54 -2.85
CA TYR A 73 13.00 -12.95 -4.13
C TYR A 73 12.00 -11.90 -4.65
N GLY A 74 10.70 -12.17 -4.58
CA GLY A 74 9.65 -11.20 -4.94
C GLY A 74 9.70 -9.93 -4.10
N TYR A 75 9.95 -10.07 -2.79
CA TYR A 75 10.19 -8.94 -1.90
C TYR A 75 11.43 -8.14 -2.35
N GLN A 76 12.54 -8.82 -2.64
CA GLN A 76 13.77 -8.15 -3.12
C GLN A 76 13.57 -7.42 -4.44
N LEU A 77 12.86 -8.03 -5.40
CA LEU A 77 12.45 -7.35 -6.64
C LEU A 77 11.60 -6.11 -6.36
N PHE A 78 10.75 -6.14 -5.32
CA PHE A 78 9.87 -5.04 -4.97
C PHE A 78 10.59 -3.84 -4.35
N VAL A 79 11.50 -4.11 -3.39
CA VAL A 79 12.20 -3.05 -2.66
C VAL A 79 13.49 -2.60 -3.35
N ASN A 80 14.08 -3.46 -4.18
CA ASN A 80 15.36 -3.25 -4.88
C ASN A 80 15.23 -3.49 -6.40
N SER A 81 14.11 -3.09 -7.01
CA SER A 81 13.87 -3.29 -8.46
C SER A 81 15.05 -2.87 -9.35
N PRO A 82 15.71 -1.71 -9.14
CA PRO A 82 16.86 -1.28 -9.95
C PRO A 82 18.02 -2.27 -9.96
N LYS A 83 18.24 -3.00 -8.86
CA LYS A 83 19.31 -4.00 -8.77
C LYS A 83 19.01 -5.22 -9.64
N TYR A 84 17.77 -5.70 -9.61
CA TYR A 84 17.41 -7.00 -10.18
C TYR A 84 16.85 -6.93 -11.60
N ILE A 85 16.22 -5.81 -11.95
CA ILE A 85 15.57 -5.60 -13.25
C ILE A 85 15.80 -4.19 -13.79
N GLY A 86 16.73 -3.41 -13.21
CA GLY A 86 17.02 -2.04 -13.63
C GLY A 86 17.93 -1.95 -14.86
N PRO A 87 18.19 -0.72 -15.33
CA PRO A 87 19.01 -0.46 -16.52
C PRO A 87 20.49 -0.83 -16.33
N ASP A 88 20.97 -0.94 -15.09
CA ASP A 88 22.37 -1.29 -14.77
C ASP A 88 22.55 -2.79 -14.48
N ASN A 89 21.58 -3.62 -14.87
CA ASN A 89 21.69 -5.07 -14.65
C ASN A 89 22.84 -5.66 -15.49
N GLU A 90 23.63 -6.54 -14.88
CA GLU A 90 24.75 -7.22 -15.54
C GLU A 90 24.31 -8.15 -16.68
N GLU A 91 23.04 -8.56 -16.68
CA GLU A 91 22.40 -9.34 -17.75
C GLU A 91 21.39 -8.45 -18.49
N PRO A 92 21.75 -7.86 -19.66
CA PRO A 92 20.89 -6.89 -20.36
C PRO A 92 19.49 -7.42 -20.69
N ASP A 93 19.36 -8.72 -20.96
CA ASP A 93 18.06 -9.37 -21.24
C ASP A 93 17.12 -9.42 -20.03
N LYS A 94 17.63 -9.10 -18.83
CA LYS A 94 16.87 -8.98 -17.58
C LYS A 94 16.61 -7.53 -17.17
N ALA A 95 17.08 -6.55 -17.95
CA ALA A 95 16.83 -5.13 -17.72
C ALA A 95 15.42 -4.72 -18.21
N TYR A 96 14.40 -5.03 -17.41
CA TYR A 96 13.00 -4.72 -17.72
C TYR A 96 12.56 -3.30 -17.32
N SER A 97 13.20 -2.69 -16.33
CA SER A 97 12.95 -1.31 -15.87
C SER A 97 13.88 -0.35 -16.60
N GLY A 98 13.32 0.71 -17.17
CA GLY A 98 14.09 1.75 -17.87
C GLY A 98 14.51 2.92 -16.98
N ASN A 99 14.12 2.92 -15.71
CA ASN A 99 14.61 3.85 -14.69
C ASN A 99 15.08 3.12 -13.43
N ARG A 100 15.64 3.87 -12.48
CA ARG A 100 16.13 3.35 -11.19
C ARG A 100 15.14 3.59 -10.04
N LEU A 101 13.84 3.66 -10.31
CA LEU A 101 12.83 3.58 -9.26
C LEU A 101 12.67 2.12 -8.79
N ALA A 102 12.20 1.94 -7.57
CA ALA A 102 11.71 0.68 -7.02
C ALA A 102 10.21 0.78 -6.78
N CYS A 103 9.48 -0.35 -6.79
CA CYS A 103 8.05 -0.37 -6.47
C CYS A 103 7.77 0.29 -5.10
N ASN A 104 8.68 0.06 -4.15
CA ASN A 104 8.64 0.62 -2.79
C ASN A 104 8.74 2.15 -2.73
N ASN A 105 9.21 2.84 -3.79
CA ASN A 105 9.23 4.31 -3.80
C ASN A 105 7.82 4.93 -3.85
N CYS A 106 6.82 4.19 -4.33
CA CYS A 106 5.42 4.63 -4.35
C CYS A 106 4.53 3.78 -3.43
N HIS A 107 4.83 2.50 -3.32
CA HIS A 107 4.13 1.55 -2.46
C HIS A 107 4.89 1.38 -1.15
N LEU A 108 4.74 2.37 -0.26
CA LEU A 108 5.58 2.53 0.92
C LEU A 108 5.48 1.35 1.90
N LYS A 109 6.54 1.16 2.70
CA LYS A 109 6.72 0.02 3.61
C LYS A 109 6.52 -1.32 2.89
N ALA A 110 7.18 -1.50 1.75
CA ALA A 110 7.06 -2.69 0.91
C ALA A 110 5.59 -3.02 0.55
N GLY A 111 4.79 -2.01 0.25
CA GLY A 111 3.37 -2.19 -0.10
C GLY A 111 2.43 -2.47 1.06
N THR A 112 2.83 -2.19 2.30
CA THR A 112 2.00 -2.42 3.50
C THR A 112 1.50 -1.15 4.18
N LYS A 113 1.99 0.04 3.80
CA LYS A 113 1.54 1.29 4.44
C LYS A 113 0.13 1.68 3.94
N PRO A 114 -0.83 1.97 4.84
CA PRO A 114 -2.15 2.43 4.46
C PRO A 114 -2.08 3.81 3.79
N PHE A 115 -2.98 4.04 2.85
CA PHE A 115 -3.10 5.26 2.04
C PHE A 115 -1.85 5.60 1.20
N SER A 116 -0.97 4.62 0.94
CA SER A 116 0.12 4.70 -0.04
C SER A 116 0.00 3.59 -1.09
N ALA A 117 -1.23 3.34 -1.54
CA ALA A 117 -1.60 2.22 -2.41
C ALA A 117 -1.08 0.87 -1.88
N PRO A 118 -1.44 0.44 -0.65
CA PRO A 118 -1.03 -0.85 -0.14
C PRO A 118 -1.49 -1.98 -1.07
N LEU A 119 -0.69 -3.05 -1.12
CA LEU A 119 -0.87 -4.22 -1.95
C LEU A 119 -1.34 -5.44 -1.16
N ILE A 120 -1.52 -5.30 0.15
CA ILE A 120 -2.24 -6.27 0.97
C ILE A 120 -3.65 -6.50 0.36
N GLY A 121 -3.98 -7.76 0.10
CA GLY A 121 -5.27 -8.17 -0.49
C GLY A 121 -5.39 -7.93 -1.99
N ILE A 122 -4.33 -7.49 -2.67
CA ILE A 122 -4.39 -7.19 -4.10
C ILE A 122 -4.74 -8.44 -4.92
N ILE A 123 -4.24 -9.61 -4.56
CA ILE A 123 -4.45 -10.86 -5.33
C ILE A 123 -5.94 -11.24 -5.37
N ASN A 124 -6.64 -11.09 -4.25
CA ASN A 124 -8.07 -11.40 -4.13
C ASN A 124 -8.95 -10.45 -4.96
N ARG A 125 -8.41 -9.31 -5.41
CA ARG A 125 -9.09 -8.34 -6.26
C ARG A 125 -8.79 -8.54 -7.75
N PHE A 126 -8.14 -9.63 -8.14
CA PHE A 126 -7.90 -9.99 -9.53
C PHE A 126 -8.45 -11.38 -9.86
N PRO A 127 -8.97 -11.61 -11.07
CA PRO A 127 -9.00 -10.67 -12.20
C PRO A 127 -10.02 -9.52 -11.98
N GLN A 128 -9.75 -8.35 -12.57
CA GLN A 128 -10.68 -7.20 -12.48
C GLN A 128 -10.78 -6.44 -13.78
N TYR A 129 -11.88 -5.73 -13.97
CA TYR A 129 -12.02 -4.78 -15.05
C TYR A 129 -11.04 -3.61 -14.92
N ARG A 130 -10.31 -3.31 -15.99
CA ARG A 130 -9.33 -2.22 -16.04
C ARG A 130 -9.71 -1.23 -17.13
N GLY A 131 -10.10 -0.02 -16.73
CA GLY A 131 -10.56 1.01 -17.67
C GLY A 131 -9.51 1.48 -18.68
N ARG A 132 -8.20 1.37 -18.35
CA ARG A 132 -7.11 1.74 -19.26
C ARG A 132 -7.00 0.79 -20.45
N GLU A 133 -7.24 -0.49 -20.25
CA GLU A 133 -7.19 -1.52 -21.30
C GLU A 133 -8.60 -1.91 -21.80
N ASN A 134 -9.66 -1.40 -21.16
CA ASN A 134 -11.06 -1.72 -21.43
C ASN A 134 -11.37 -3.23 -21.44
N LYS A 135 -10.77 -3.99 -20.52
CA LYS A 135 -10.98 -5.45 -20.40
C LYS A 135 -10.85 -5.95 -18.97
N ILE A 136 -11.28 -7.18 -18.72
CA ILE A 136 -10.88 -7.93 -17.52
C ILE A 136 -9.41 -8.29 -17.66
N GLY A 137 -8.59 -7.89 -16.68
CA GLY A 137 -7.16 -8.16 -16.69
C GLY A 137 -6.68 -8.92 -15.45
N THR A 138 -5.51 -9.53 -15.56
CA THR A 138 -4.84 -10.32 -14.51
C THR A 138 -3.94 -9.46 -13.63
N ILE A 139 -3.46 -10.03 -12.51
CA ILE A 139 -2.46 -9.34 -11.67
C ILE A 139 -1.13 -9.14 -12.41
N GLN A 140 -0.74 -10.08 -13.27
CA GLN A 140 0.47 -9.98 -14.09
C GLN A 140 0.37 -8.80 -15.06
N GLU A 141 -0.78 -8.63 -15.72
CA GLU A 141 -1.02 -7.47 -16.58
C GLU A 141 -1.04 -6.16 -15.80
N ARG A 142 -1.49 -6.17 -14.54
CA ARG A 142 -1.43 -5.00 -13.66
C ARG A 142 0.02 -4.62 -13.30
N ILE A 143 0.86 -5.61 -13.02
CA ILE A 143 2.30 -5.43 -12.77
C ILE A 143 2.97 -4.88 -14.03
N ASN A 144 2.73 -5.48 -15.19
CA ASN A 144 3.28 -5.00 -16.47
C ASN A 144 2.80 -3.58 -16.82
N GLY A 145 1.57 -3.22 -16.48
CA GLY A 145 1.11 -1.84 -16.60
C GLY A 145 1.92 -0.85 -15.75
N CYS A 146 2.42 -1.25 -14.57
CA CYS A 146 3.39 -0.47 -13.79
C CYS A 146 4.76 -0.42 -14.47
N MET A 147 5.26 -1.55 -14.97
CA MET A 147 6.57 -1.63 -15.62
C MET A 147 6.69 -0.65 -16.78
N GLU A 148 5.71 -0.63 -17.68
CA GLU A 148 5.70 0.26 -18.85
C GLU A 148 5.56 1.75 -18.51
N ARG A 149 5.20 2.10 -17.27
CA ARG A 149 4.79 3.45 -16.89
C ARG A 149 5.64 3.98 -15.74
N SER A 150 5.38 3.48 -14.54
CA SER A 150 6.12 3.89 -13.34
C SER A 150 7.60 3.55 -13.46
N MET A 151 7.93 2.39 -14.02
CA MET A 151 9.31 1.92 -14.17
C MET A 151 9.94 2.31 -15.52
N ASN A 152 9.19 3.04 -16.35
CA ASN A 152 9.61 3.48 -17.69
C ASN A 152 10.25 2.36 -18.54
N GLY A 153 9.76 1.13 -18.40
CA GLY A 153 10.41 -0.06 -18.91
C GLY A 153 9.58 -0.86 -19.90
N SER A 154 9.93 -2.13 -20.04
CA SER A 154 9.24 -3.14 -20.85
C SER A 154 8.44 -4.10 -19.96
N THR A 155 7.60 -4.92 -20.60
CA THR A 155 6.82 -5.93 -19.88
C THR A 155 7.70 -7.10 -19.45
N LEU A 156 7.42 -7.62 -18.26
CA LEU A 156 7.99 -8.89 -17.80
C LEU A 156 7.25 -10.05 -18.48
N PRO A 157 7.94 -11.15 -18.85
CA PRO A 157 7.27 -12.36 -19.31
C PRO A 157 6.26 -12.86 -18.26
N PRO A 158 4.99 -13.10 -18.60
CA PRO A 158 3.95 -13.46 -17.63
C PRO A 158 4.26 -14.73 -16.81
N ASN A 159 4.98 -15.68 -17.42
CA ASN A 159 5.43 -16.92 -16.80
C ASN A 159 6.91 -16.89 -16.40
N GLY A 160 7.56 -15.72 -16.51
CA GLY A 160 8.96 -15.53 -16.15
C GLY A 160 9.18 -15.56 -14.64
N LYS A 161 10.43 -15.82 -14.25
CA LYS A 161 10.84 -15.97 -12.85
C LYS A 161 10.49 -14.75 -12.00
N GLU A 162 10.76 -13.55 -12.51
CA GLU A 162 10.54 -12.27 -11.83
C GLU A 162 9.05 -12.02 -11.61
N MET A 163 8.21 -12.25 -12.64
CA MET A 163 6.77 -12.10 -12.54
C MET A 163 6.17 -13.08 -11.53
N GLN A 164 6.56 -14.36 -11.58
CA GLN A 164 6.10 -15.36 -10.61
C GLN A 164 6.50 -15.01 -9.18
N ALA A 165 7.72 -14.49 -8.99
CA ALA A 165 8.20 -14.04 -7.69
C ALA A 165 7.40 -12.85 -7.15
N PHE A 166 7.12 -11.84 -7.98
CA PHE A 166 6.22 -10.74 -7.61
C PHE A 166 4.85 -11.27 -7.18
N VAL A 167 4.23 -12.15 -7.97
CA VAL A 167 2.91 -12.71 -7.63
C VAL A 167 2.97 -13.48 -6.31
N LYS A 168 3.98 -14.32 -6.08
CA LYS A 168 4.18 -15.03 -4.81
C LYS A 168 4.31 -14.09 -3.61
N TYR A 169 5.05 -13.00 -3.77
CA TYR A 169 5.14 -11.97 -2.72
C TYR A 169 3.80 -11.29 -2.45
N LEU A 170 3.05 -10.91 -3.49
CA LEU A 170 1.73 -10.30 -3.34
C LEU A 170 0.69 -11.27 -2.75
N THR A 171 0.77 -12.56 -3.08
CA THR A 171 -0.03 -13.61 -2.44
C THR A 171 0.29 -13.70 -0.96
N TRP A 172 1.57 -13.69 -0.60
CA TRP A 172 1.99 -13.69 0.81
C TRP A 172 1.49 -12.46 1.56
N LEU A 173 1.53 -11.26 0.97
CA LEU A 173 0.95 -10.05 1.58
C LEU A 173 -0.57 -10.17 1.82
N SER A 174 -1.26 -11.02 1.06
CA SER A 174 -2.72 -11.17 1.09
C SER A 174 -3.22 -12.30 1.99
N ARG A 175 -2.34 -13.04 2.68
CA ARG A 175 -2.68 -14.24 3.46
C ARG A 175 -3.67 -14.06 4.62
N PHE A 176 -3.86 -12.82 5.08
CA PHE A 176 -4.78 -12.50 6.17
C PHE A 176 -5.96 -11.64 5.72
N THR A 177 -6.11 -11.37 4.42
CA THR A 177 -7.18 -10.49 3.93
C THR A 177 -8.50 -11.22 3.75
N PRO A 178 -9.64 -10.52 3.86
CA PRO A 178 -10.94 -11.04 3.46
C PRO A 178 -10.95 -11.55 2.01
N GLU A 179 -11.93 -12.38 1.68
CA GLU A 179 -12.10 -12.94 0.34
C GLU A 179 -12.23 -11.86 -0.75
N ASP A 180 -12.83 -10.71 -0.43
CA ASP A 180 -12.97 -9.60 -1.38
C ASP A 180 -11.70 -8.74 -1.52
N GLY A 181 -10.66 -9.04 -0.73
CA GLY A 181 -9.36 -8.35 -0.73
C GLY A 181 -9.42 -6.88 -0.35
N LYS A 182 -10.54 -6.38 0.19
CA LYS A 182 -10.66 -5.00 0.64
C LYS A 182 -10.10 -4.85 2.04
N ILE A 183 -9.36 -3.76 2.23
CA ILE A 183 -8.74 -3.42 3.52
C ILE A 183 -8.88 -1.93 3.81
N PHE A 184 -8.79 -1.59 5.09
CA PHE A 184 -8.63 -0.20 5.50
C PHE A 184 -7.37 0.42 4.88
N GLY A 185 -7.44 1.70 4.51
CA GLY A 185 -6.31 2.40 3.90
C GLY A 185 -6.00 1.99 2.46
N GLN A 186 -6.92 1.32 1.77
CA GLN A 186 -6.72 0.99 0.36
C GLN A 186 -6.59 2.25 -0.51
N GLY A 187 -5.64 2.23 -1.46
CA GLY A 187 -5.41 3.35 -2.37
C GLY A 187 -4.75 4.54 -1.69
N PHE A 188 -5.29 5.74 -1.91
CA PHE A 188 -4.79 7.00 -1.34
C PHE A 188 -5.93 7.70 -0.62
N VAL A 189 -5.62 8.61 0.31
CA VAL A 189 -6.64 9.46 0.94
C VAL A 189 -7.44 10.23 -0.11
N LYS A 190 -8.64 10.66 0.26
CA LYS A 190 -9.37 11.66 -0.53
C LYS A 190 -8.89 13.04 -0.10
N ILE A 191 -8.91 13.98 -1.03
CA ILE A 191 -8.74 15.40 -0.77
C ILE A 191 -9.97 16.13 -1.32
N GLN A 192 -10.29 17.27 -0.74
CA GLN A 192 -11.14 18.26 -1.37
C GLN A 192 -10.35 18.92 -2.51
N ILE A 193 -10.74 18.62 -3.75
CA ILE A 193 -10.12 19.23 -4.93
C ILE A 193 -10.54 20.71 -4.95
N PRO A 194 -9.60 21.67 -4.96
CA PRO A 194 -9.95 23.09 -5.03
C PRO A 194 -10.76 23.41 -6.28
N GLU A 195 -11.72 24.32 -6.20
CA GLU A 195 -12.53 24.79 -7.34
C GLU A 195 -11.77 25.83 -8.19
N ARG A 196 -10.49 25.56 -8.42
CA ARG A 196 -9.56 26.43 -9.15
C ARG A 196 -8.52 25.61 -9.88
N LYS A 197 -7.83 26.27 -10.81
CA LYS A 197 -6.60 25.74 -11.39
C LYS A 197 -5.52 25.61 -10.31
N VAL A 198 -4.62 24.66 -10.50
CA VAL A 198 -3.34 24.55 -9.79
C VAL A 198 -2.64 25.91 -9.80
N ASN A 199 -2.19 26.35 -8.63
CA ASN A 199 -1.32 27.49 -8.48
C ASN A 199 0.15 27.03 -8.47
N LEU A 200 0.83 27.17 -9.61
CA LEU A 200 2.22 26.69 -9.76
C LEU A 200 3.21 27.47 -8.89
N ALA A 201 2.96 28.75 -8.61
CA ALA A 201 3.82 29.55 -7.73
C ALA A 201 3.73 29.05 -6.29
N GLN A 202 2.50 28.84 -5.78
CA GLN A 202 2.28 28.24 -4.47
C GLN A 202 2.86 26.82 -4.40
N GLY A 203 2.66 26.01 -5.45
CA GLY A 203 3.19 24.66 -5.52
C GLY A 203 4.73 24.63 -5.46
N LYS A 204 5.38 25.58 -6.13
CA LYS A 204 6.84 25.76 -6.05
C LYS A 204 7.28 26.17 -4.63
N ASP A 205 6.58 27.11 -4.00
CA ASP A 205 6.91 27.54 -2.64
C ASP A 205 6.78 26.40 -1.62
N VAL A 206 5.73 25.58 -1.76
CA VAL A 206 5.55 24.36 -0.94
C VAL A 206 6.68 23.37 -1.22
N PHE A 207 7.06 23.19 -2.48
CA PHE A 207 8.17 22.30 -2.87
C PHE A 207 9.50 22.75 -2.24
N ASP A 208 9.83 24.03 -2.36
CA ASP A 208 11.06 24.61 -1.84
C ASP A 208 11.16 24.50 -0.32
N LYS A 209 10.04 24.71 0.39
CA LYS A 209 9.97 24.66 1.85
C LYS A 209 10.00 23.23 2.40
N ASN A 210 9.32 22.28 1.74
CA ASN A 210 9.00 20.98 2.35
C ASN A 210 9.62 19.78 1.65
N CYS A 211 9.95 19.90 0.35
CA CYS A 211 10.31 18.74 -0.48
C CYS A 211 11.78 18.73 -0.88
N VAL A 212 12.39 19.91 -1.09
CA VAL A 212 13.78 20.06 -1.57
C VAL A 212 14.80 19.36 -0.66
N VAL A 213 14.56 19.37 0.66
CA VAL A 213 15.46 18.75 1.64
C VAL A 213 15.72 17.26 1.35
N CYS A 214 14.74 16.56 0.79
CA CYS A 214 14.85 15.13 0.45
C CYS A 214 14.99 14.89 -1.05
N HIS A 215 14.15 15.55 -1.87
CA HIS A 215 14.09 15.28 -3.30
C HIS A 215 15.04 16.15 -4.14
N GLY A 216 15.77 17.09 -3.51
CA GLY A 216 16.68 17.99 -4.18
C GLY A 216 15.98 19.16 -4.88
N LYS A 217 16.74 20.24 -5.11
CA LYS A 217 16.24 21.47 -5.76
C LYS A 217 15.66 21.24 -7.16
N ASN A 218 16.20 20.25 -7.87
CA ASN A 218 15.77 19.89 -9.22
C ASN A 218 15.00 18.56 -9.23
N GLY A 219 14.43 18.13 -8.10
CA GLY A 219 13.65 16.90 -8.00
C GLY A 219 14.42 15.64 -8.38
N GLN A 220 15.75 15.68 -8.38
CA GLN A 220 16.64 14.61 -8.83
C GLN A 220 16.76 13.45 -7.84
N GLY A 221 16.24 13.63 -6.63
CA GLY A 221 16.35 12.65 -5.56
C GLY A 221 17.77 12.52 -4.99
N VAL A 222 17.94 11.53 -4.14
CA VAL A 222 19.23 11.16 -3.53
C VAL A 222 19.37 9.64 -3.60
N LYS A 223 20.44 9.17 -4.25
CA LYS A 223 20.77 7.75 -4.31
C LYS A 223 21.23 7.27 -2.93
N MET A 224 20.87 6.04 -2.57
CA MET A 224 21.46 5.39 -1.40
C MET A 224 22.96 5.14 -1.69
N PRO A 225 23.87 5.42 -0.75
CA PRO A 225 25.29 5.09 -0.89
C PRO A 225 25.47 3.61 -1.22
N ASP A 226 26.38 3.30 -2.14
CA ASP A 226 26.74 1.94 -2.57
C ASP A 226 25.54 1.06 -2.98
N SER A 227 24.48 1.68 -3.53
CA SER A 227 23.24 1.00 -3.90
C SER A 227 22.74 1.43 -5.28
N PHE A 228 21.97 0.53 -5.91
CA PHE A 228 21.23 0.79 -7.15
C PHE A 228 19.94 1.59 -6.91
N THR A 229 19.52 1.77 -5.65
CA THR A 229 18.24 2.38 -5.28
C THR A 229 18.36 3.82 -4.82
N TYR A 230 17.25 4.55 -4.91
CA TYR A 230 17.13 5.87 -4.31
C TYR A 230 16.68 5.81 -2.86
N GLN A 231 17.32 6.62 -2.00
CA GLN A 231 16.84 6.92 -0.65
C GLN A 231 15.59 7.80 -0.76
N TYR A 232 15.71 8.85 -1.57
CA TYR A 232 14.63 9.73 -1.96
C TYR A 232 14.53 9.70 -3.49
N PRO A 233 13.41 9.21 -4.06
CA PRO A 233 13.31 9.01 -5.49
C PRO A 233 13.32 10.34 -6.27
N PRO A 234 13.80 10.34 -7.53
CA PRO A 234 13.57 11.45 -8.44
C PRO A 234 12.07 11.59 -8.70
N LEU A 235 11.59 12.82 -8.68
CA LEU A 235 10.18 13.16 -8.90
C LEU A 235 9.91 13.53 -10.37
N TRP A 236 10.95 13.94 -11.09
CA TRP A 236 10.95 14.23 -12.52
C TRP A 236 12.36 14.05 -13.10
N GLY A 237 12.56 14.41 -14.37
CA GLY A 237 13.79 14.13 -15.11
C GLY A 237 13.84 12.70 -15.65
N ASN A 238 14.93 12.38 -16.34
CA ASN A 238 15.05 11.15 -17.15
C ASN A 238 14.94 9.85 -16.35
N ASP A 239 15.29 9.86 -15.07
CA ASP A 239 15.30 8.67 -14.20
C ASP A 239 14.03 8.54 -13.33
N SER A 240 13.00 9.35 -13.61
CA SER A 240 11.69 9.30 -12.94
C SER A 240 10.67 8.45 -13.71
N TYR A 241 9.47 8.28 -13.15
CA TYR A 241 8.32 7.73 -13.85
C TYR A 241 7.95 8.56 -15.09
N ASN A 242 7.49 7.88 -16.15
CA ASN A 242 7.13 8.52 -17.42
C ASN A 242 5.75 9.18 -17.38
N ASN A 243 5.46 9.98 -18.41
CA ASN A 243 4.22 10.76 -18.53
C ASN A 243 2.92 9.93 -18.77
N GLY A 244 3.01 8.59 -18.80
CA GLY A 244 1.87 7.67 -18.81
C GLY A 244 1.51 7.09 -17.44
N ALA A 245 2.35 7.29 -16.41
CA ALA A 245 2.14 6.76 -15.07
C ALA A 245 0.95 7.41 -14.35
N GLY A 246 0.30 6.65 -13.46
CA GLY A 246 -0.82 7.19 -12.68
C GLY A 246 -0.45 8.39 -11.81
N MET A 247 0.83 8.48 -11.39
CA MET A 247 1.37 9.56 -10.57
C MET A 247 1.52 10.90 -11.31
N THR A 248 1.41 10.91 -12.65
CA THR A 248 1.46 12.16 -13.44
C THR A 248 0.13 12.92 -13.40
N ARG A 249 -0.90 12.30 -12.83
CA ARG A 249 -2.25 12.87 -12.69
C ARG A 249 -2.30 13.65 -11.39
N VAL A 250 -2.52 14.96 -11.47
CA VAL A 250 -2.41 15.86 -10.31
C VAL A 250 -3.27 15.43 -9.12
N ILE A 251 -4.51 14.99 -9.33
CA ILE A 251 -5.38 14.53 -8.23
C ILE A 251 -4.81 13.26 -7.57
N THR A 252 -4.25 12.35 -8.36
CA THR A 252 -3.63 11.12 -7.83
C THR A 252 -2.39 11.45 -7.00
N ALA A 253 -1.52 12.33 -7.51
CA ALA A 253 -0.32 12.74 -6.82
C ALA A 253 -0.62 13.54 -5.54
N ALA A 254 -1.57 14.48 -5.59
CA ALA A 254 -1.98 15.27 -4.43
C ALA A 254 -2.48 14.40 -3.29
N GLN A 255 -3.27 13.37 -3.60
CA GLN A 255 -3.75 12.41 -2.62
C GLN A 255 -2.65 11.52 -2.03
N PHE A 256 -1.66 11.13 -2.83
CA PHE A 256 -0.49 10.44 -2.30
C PHE A 256 0.30 11.36 -1.37
N ILE A 257 0.59 12.58 -1.81
CA ILE A 257 1.37 13.58 -1.07
C ILE A 257 0.70 13.89 0.26
N LYS A 258 -0.61 14.18 0.27
CA LYS A 258 -1.38 14.55 1.47
C LYS A 258 -1.16 13.60 2.65
N ALA A 259 -1.13 12.29 2.42
CA ALA A 259 -1.03 11.28 3.48
C ALA A 259 0.38 10.70 3.68
N ASN A 260 1.34 11.06 2.83
CA ASN A 260 2.65 10.40 2.83
C ASN A 260 3.86 11.33 2.80
N MET A 261 3.66 12.62 2.51
CA MET A 261 4.72 13.60 2.38
C MET A 261 4.35 14.89 3.12
N PRO A 262 5.33 15.66 3.62
CA PRO A 262 6.75 15.31 3.78
C PRO A 262 6.98 14.21 4.85
N PHE A 263 8.25 13.93 5.18
CA PHE A 263 8.58 12.97 6.25
C PHE A 263 7.91 13.39 7.57
N GLY A 264 7.38 12.41 8.32
CA GLY A 264 6.57 12.65 9.51
C GLY A 264 5.05 12.71 9.26
N THR A 265 4.61 12.89 8.00
CA THR A 265 3.19 12.85 7.64
C THR A 265 2.58 11.46 7.82
N THR A 266 1.40 11.43 8.46
CA THR A 266 0.49 10.29 8.47
C THR A 266 -0.85 10.69 7.83
N TYR A 267 -1.70 9.71 7.52
CA TYR A 267 -3.00 9.99 6.89
C TYR A 267 -3.99 10.71 7.81
N ASP A 268 -3.83 10.51 9.12
CA ASP A 268 -4.63 11.08 10.22
C ASP A 268 -4.02 12.37 10.79
N SER A 269 -2.74 12.64 10.50
CA SER A 269 -2.06 13.90 10.83
C SER A 269 -1.30 14.42 9.61
N PRO A 270 -2.02 14.90 8.58
CA PRO A 270 -1.40 15.45 7.38
C PRO A 270 -0.79 16.82 7.65
N LEU A 271 0.48 17.01 7.25
CA LEU A 271 1.18 18.29 7.44
C LEU A 271 0.80 19.35 6.40
N LEU A 272 0.47 18.93 5.19
CA LEU A 272 0.02 19.83 4.12
C LEU A 272 -1.49 19.91 4.10
N SER A 273 -2.05 21.09 3.84
CA SER A 273 -3.46 21.24 3.47
C SER A 273 -3.78 20.56 2.14
N ASP A 274 -5.07 20.39 1.84
CA ASP A 274 -5.50 19.81 0.56
C ASP A 274 -5.09 20.70 -0.63
N GLU A 275 -5.14 22.03 -0.43
CA GLU A 275 -4.69 23.02 -1.41
C GLU A 275 -3.18 22.95 -1.66
N GLU A 276 -2.37 22.90 -0.61
CA GLU A 276 -0.91 22.79 -0.76
C GLU A 276 -0.50 21.47 -1.42
N ALA A 277 -1.14 20.36 -1.03
CA ALA A 277 -0.90 19.06 -1.65
C ALA A 277 -1.31 19.06 -3.14
N TYR A 278 -2.39 19.74 -3.49
CA TYR A 278 -2.85 19.91 -4.86
C TYR A 278 -1.88 20.76 -5.70
N ASP A 279 -1.45 21.89 -5.17
CA ASP A 279 -0.58 22.82 -5.88
C ASP A 279 0.83 22.25 -6.06
N VAL A 280 1.41 21.62 -5.04
CA VAL A 280 2.74 20.98 -5.15
C VAL A 280 2.72 19.78 -6.09
N ALA A 281 1.63 18.98 -6.09
CA ALA A 281 1.45 17.90 -7.05
C ALA A 281 1.39 18.42 -8.49
N GLY A 282 0.72 19.55 -8.69
CA GLY A 282 0.66 20.22 -9.98
C GLY A 282 2.04 20.72 -10.42
N TYR A 283 2.77 21.41 -9.53
CA TYR A 283 4.14 21.86 -9.79
C TYR A 283 5.08 20.72 -10.20
N ILE A 284 5.05 19.60 -9.47
CA ILE A 284 5.85 18.39 -9.77
C ILE A 284 5.49 17.80 -11.13
N ASN A 285 4.20 17.75 -11.47
CA ASN A 285 3.73 17.11 -12.70
C ASN A 285 3.82 17.99 -13.96
N GLN A 286 4.15 19.27 -13.81
CA GLN A 286 4.53 20.15 -14.93
C GLN A 286 6.01 20.02 -15.34
N GLN A 287 6.82 19.29 -14.57
CA GLN A 287 8.23 19.10 -14.88
C GLN A 287 8.45 18.04 -15.98
N ILE A 288 9.54 18.20 -16.75
CA ILE A 288 9.93 17.31 -17.84
C ILE A 288 10.28 15.91 -17.30
N ARG A 289 9.84 14.88 -18.03
CA ARG A 289 10.05 13.46 -17.69
C ARG A 289 9.96 12.60 -18.97
N PRO A 290 10.33 11.30 -18.93
CA PRO A 290 10.24 10.43 -20.09
C PRO A 290 8.83 10.35 -20.68
N ILE A 291 8.76 10.15 -21.99
CA ILE A 291 7.51 10.02 -22.73
C ILE A 291 7.18 8.54 -22.89
N LYS A 292 6.01 8.13 -22.41
CA LYS A 292 5.46 6.83 -22.77
C LYS A 292 4.95 6.89 -24.21
N GLN A 293 5.37 5.93 -25.02
CA GLN A 293 4.86 5.72 -26.36
C GLN A 293 3.43 5.18 -26.36
N ASN A 294 2.69 5.48 -27.42
CA ASN A 294 1.38 4.92 -27.73
C ASN A 294 0.33 5.17 -26.63
N ARG A 295 0.33 6.37 -26.03
CA ARG A 295 -0.60 6.76 -24.95
C ARG A 295 -2.02 7.01 -25.45
N GLU A 296 -2.18 7.26 -26.74
CA GLU A 296 -3.45 7.44 -27.42
C GLU A 296 -4.32 6.17 -27.39
N TYR A 297 -3.72 4.99 -27.24
CA TYR A 297 -4.44 3.73 -27.05
C TYR A 297 -4.78 3.43 -25.57
N ASP A 298 -4.28 4.23 -24.62
CA ASP A 298 -4.74 4.13 -23.24
C ASP A 298 -6.19 4.64 -23.17
N PHE A 299 -7.04 3.87 -22.49
CA PHE A 299 -8.48 4.11 -22.32
C PHE A 299 -9.25 4.09 -23.66
N PRO A 300 -9.39 2.92 -24.32
CA PRO A 300 -10.18 2.79 -25.54
C PRO A 300 -11.61 3.33 -25.41
N ASP A 301 -12.24 3.12 -24.24
CA ASP A 301 -13.43 3.90 -23.86
C ASP A 301 -12.98 5.20 -23.20
N LEU A 302 -12.91 6.27 -24.01
CA LEU A 302 -12.45 7.59 -23.59
C LEU A 302 -13.27 8.18 -22.44
N LYS A 303 -14.52 7.74 -22.25
CA LYS A 303 -15.35 8.22 -21.13
C LYS A 303 -14.85 7.72 -19.78
N ARG A 304 -14.10 6.62 -19.77
CA ARG A 304 -13.49 6.05 -18.56
C ARG A 304 -12.10 6.61 -18.28
N LYS A 305 -11.54 7.44 -19.19
CA LYS A 305 -10.28 8.13 -18.97
C LYS A 305 -10.43 9.04 -17.73
N PRO A 306 -9.60 8.91 -16.70
CA PRO A 306 -9.71 9.70 -15.49
C PRO A 306 -9.59 11.21 -15.72
N VAL A 307 -10.28 12.00 -14.90
CA VAL A 307 -10.47 13.44 -15.14
C VAL A 307 -9.15 14.21 -15.25
N SER A 308 -8.15 13.86 -14.44
CA SER A 308 -6.86 14.54 -14.44
C SER A 308 -5.79 13.80 -15.25
N THR A 309 -6.18 13.07 -16.30
CA THR A 309 -5.24 12.40 -17.21
C THR A 309 -4.59 13.46 -18.11
N PRO A 310 -3.26 13.66 -18.07
CA PRO A 310 -2.63 14.85 -18.63
C PRO A 310 -2.36 14.77 -20.14
N TYR A 311 -3.05 13.88 -20.86
CA TYR A 311 -2.82 13.64 -22.29
C TYR A 311 -4.08 13.19 -23.06
N PRO A 312 -4.24 13.67 -24.30
CA PRO A 312 -5.35 13.31 -25.19
C PRO A 312 -5.24 11.86 -25.70
N PRO A 313 -6.25 11.33 -26.44
CA PRO A 313 -7.54 11.96 -26.75
C PRO A 313 -8.49 12.01 -25.56
N TYR A 314 -9.44 12.94 -25.58
CA TYR A 314 -10.52 13.07 -24.59
C TYR A 314 -11.87 12.84 -25.27
N ALA A 315 -12.87 12.42 -24.50
CA ALA A 315 -14.27 12.33 -24.98
C ALA A 315 -15.03 13.67 -24.81
N ASP A 316 -14.34 14.72 -24.41
CA ASP A 316 -14.87 16.05 -24.13
C ASP A 316 -14.07 17.11 -24.91
N SER A 317 -14.49 18.37 -24.85
CA SER A 317 -13.87 19.50 -25.54
C SER A 317 -12.94 20.33 -24.66
N PHE A 318 -12.66 19.91 -23.43
CA PHE A 318 -11.81 20.67 -22.52
C PHE A 318 -10.34 20.58 -22.95
N SER A 319 -9.56 21.63 -22.64
CA SER A 319 -8.18 21.69 -23.06
C SER A 319 -7.31 20.67 -22.29
N MET A 320 -6.22 20.21 -22.93
CA MET A 320 -5.22 19.39 -22.24
C MET A 320 -4.68 20.07 -20.99
N GLU A 321 -4.51 21.39 -21.04
CA GLU A 321 -4.06 22.19 -19.90
C GLU A 321 -5.05 22.10 -18.72
N GLN A 322 -6.35 22.13 -18.98
CA GLN A 322 -7.37 21.97 -17.95
C GLN A 322 -7.39 20.54 -17.37
N HIS A 323 -7.14 19.51 -18.18
CA HIS A 323 -6.95 18.14 -17.66
C HIS A 323 -5.66 17.98 -16.85
N GLN A 324 -4.66 18.82 -17.08
CA GLN A 324 -3.40 18.80 -16.33
C GLN A 324 -3.50 19.56 -15.00
N MET A 325 -4.21 20.68 -14.97
CA MET A 325 -4.15 21.64 -13.88
C MET A 325 -5.51 22.05 -13.31
N GLY A 326 -6.62 21.58 -13.85
CA GLY A 326 -7.96 22.01 -13.44
C GLY A 326 -8.31 23.43 -13.90
N PRO A 327 -9.43 24.00 -13.40
CA PRO A 327 -10.36 23.39 -12.44
C PRO A 327 -11.00 22.12 -13.02
N PHE A 328 -11.14 21.09 -12.18
CA PHE A 328 -11.63 19.77 -12.59
C PHE A 328 -13.15 19.64 -12.53
N GLN A 329 -13.80 20.48 -11.74
CA GLN A 329 -15.23 20.47 -11.46
C GLN A 329 -16.06 20.69 -12.74
N PRO A 330 -15.71 21.62 -13.66
CA PRO A 330 -16.42 21.73 -14.94
C PRO A 330 -16.38 20.45 -15.78
N ILE A 331 -15.22 19.76 -15.80
CA ILE A 331 -15.08 18.47 -16.51
C ILE A 331 -15.95 17.42 -15.81
N MET A 332 -15.88 17.31 -14.48
CA MET A 332 -16.71 16.37 -13.73
C MET A 332 -18.21 16.60 -13.93
N ALA A 333 -18.64 17.88 -13.94
CA ALA A 333 -20.02 18.28 -14.16
C ALA A 333 -20.49 17.87 -15.56
N PHE A 334 -19.71 18.16 -16.60
CA PHE A 334 -20.01 17.74 -17.98
C PHE A 334 -20.26 16.22 -18.08
N TYR A 335 -19.40 15.39 -17.49
CA TYR A 335 -19.60 13.93 -17.54
C TYR A 335 -20.81 13.44 -16.73
N LYS A 336 -21.12 14.13 -15.63
CA LYS A 336 -22.31 13.84 -14.84
C LYS A 336 -23.58 14.21 -15.60
N GLU A 337 -23.58 15.31 -16.33
CA GLU A 337 -24.71 15.81 -17.09
C GLU A 337 -24.93 14.99 -18.37
N GLU A 338 -23.90 14.87 -19.21
CA GLU A 338 -23.97 14.26 -20.55
C GLU A 338 -24.01 12.74 -20.52
N TYR A 339 -23.20 12.13 -19.65
CA TYR A 339 -23.04 10.67 -19.62
C TYR A 339 -23.64 9.99 -18.39
N LYS A 340 -24.19 10.77 -17.44
CA LYS A 340 -24.62 10.27 -16.12
C LYS A 340 -23.52 9.52 -15.38
N MET A 341 -22.27 9.95 -15.58
CA MET A 341 -21.07 9.32 -15.01
C MET A 341 -20.41 10.21 -13.95
N ASN A 342 -20.17 9.65 -12.77
CA ASN A 342 -19.34 10.31 -11.76
C ASN A 342 -17.85 10.11 -12.09
N LYS A 343 -17.28 11.06 -12.83
CA LYS A 343 -15.86 11.01 -13.23
C LYS A 343 -14.96 11.26 -12.02
N SER A 344 -13.93 10.43 -11.85
CA SER A 344 -12.99 10.53 -10.74
C SER A 344 -11.53 10.40 -11.21
N LYS A 345 -10.62 10.22 -10.24
CA LYS A 345 -9.15 10.26 -10.37
C LYS A 345 -8.53 9.12 -11.15
#